data_AF-A0A3N2NTA5-F1
#
_entry.id   AF-A0A3N2NTA5-F1
#
_cell.length_a   1.000
_cell.length_b   1.000
_cell.length_c   1.000
_cell.angle_alpha   90.00
_cell.angle_beta   90.00
_cell.angle_gamma   90.00
#
_symmetry.space_group_name_H-M   'P 1'
#
loop_
_entity.id
_entity.type
_entity.pdbx_description
1 polymer ?
#
loop_
_entity_poly.entity_id
_entity_poly.type
_entity_poly.pdbx_seq_one_letter_code
_entity_poly.pdbx_strand_id
1 'polypeptide(L)'
;MFFIATVFNSCGKDGGSEEVGFGEFNTHISLVGKPISIGDSIPAVIGSVAAIEGGYLFYTYVSDYLLLISDDEFNNFRQIIKKGNGPNELSQVSGTFGQELDDKSLLSVFDPNAIALYGFNPETPDSVSLYYEFPDNFRKYIPREVIKIKDGCYVAPREDRVYGMISFDSKTGTIEEWPVGYDFKDSQNPKEDIISKRLVAYCPENGMVAETYGCFPRIILHNEQGRVIKVLTYDNYKERVYSQGMLAECFMDMQMTSNHIWILYGDPHMDNQSRIFIVDYEGNGVAELGISPAHQFAIDRKKRRVIAVNPNEEETGIMVYRIPDSIEI
;
A
#
# COMPACT_ATOMS: atom_id res chain seq x y z
N MET A 1 -35.33 34.94 42.34
CA MET A 1 -35.37 33.77 41.44
C MET A 1 -34.78 34.22 40.11
N PHE A 2 -33.49 34.01 39.90
CA PHE A 2 -32.79 34.36 38.67
C PHE A 2 -32.04 33.11 38.22
N PHE A 3 -32.53 32.49 37.15
CA PHE A 3 -31.84 31.40 36.45
C PHE A 3 -30.69 32.02 35.64
N ILE A 4 -29.46 31.69 36.00
CA ILE A 4 -28.30 31.92 35.13
C ILE A 4 -28.24 30.72 34.20
N ALA A 5 -28.58 30.93 32.94
CA ALA A 5 -28.34 29.98 31.87
C ALA A 5 -26.83 29.91 31.62
N THR A 6 -26.20 28.84 32.09
CA THR A 6 -24.83 28.49 31.70
C THR A 6 -24.87 28.02 30.25
N VAL A 7 -24.44 28.89 29.34
CA VAL A 7 -24.18 28.52 27.95
C VAL A 7 -22.98 27.59 27.96
N PHE A 8 -23.22 26.31 27.72
CA PHE A 8 -22.17 25.37 27.34
C PHE A 8 -21.66 25.79 25.97
N ASN A 9 -20.57 26.55 25.94
CA ASN A 9 -19.73 26.64 24.75
C ASN A 9 -19.13 25.25 24.53
N SER A 10 -19.71 24.48 23.59
CA SER A 10 -19.06 23.30 23.03
C SER A 10 -17.93 23.75 22.10
N CYS A 11 -16.81 24.19 22.67
CA CYS A 11 -15.54 24.18 21.96
C CYS A 11 -14.97 22.77 22.10
N GLY A 12 -15.21 21.93 21.09
CA GLY A 12 -14.68 20.58 21.05
C GLY A 12 -14.69 20.05 19.63
N LYS A 13 -13.63 20.34 18.87
CA LYS A 13 -12.94 19.44 17.92
C LYS A 13 -11.88 20.19 17.09
N ASP A 14 -10.95 20.90 17.75
CA ASP A 14 -9.59 20.99 17.22
C ASP A 14 -8.83 19.79 17.78
N GLY A 15 -9.10 18.61 17.21
CA GLY A 15 -8.29 17.43 17.47
C GLY A 15 -7.01 17.54 16.65
N GLY A 16 -6.14 18.50 17.00
CA GLY A 16 -4.92 18.79 16.26
C GLY A 16 -4.13 17.51 16.04
N SER A 17 -3.93 17.14 14.78
CA SER A 17 -2.97 16.10 14.40
C SER A 17 -1.59 16.60 14.79
N GLU A 18 -0.81 15.74 15.43
CA GLU A 18 0.61 16.02 15.66
C GLU A 18 1.36 15.92 14.33
N GLU A 19 2.03 17.01 13.92
CA GLU A 19 2.97 16.97 12.80
C GLU A 19 4.38 16.75 13.35
N VAL A 20 5.06 15.71 12.88
CA VAL A 20 6.43 15.35 13.29
C VAL A 20 7.32 15.24 12.06
N GLY A 21 8.49 15.89 12.10
CA GLY A 21 9.52 15.78 11.07
C GLY A 21 10.44 14.59 11.31
N PHE A 22 10.88 13.94 10.23
CA PHE A 22 11.92 12.92 10.25
C PHE A 22 12.93 13.15 9.11
N GLY A 23 14.18 12.72 9.30
CA GLY A 23 15.21 12.91 8.29
C GLY A 23 16.60 12.43 8.69
N GLU A 24 16.86 12.28 9.99
CA GLU A 24 18.03 11.59 10.53
C GLU A 24 17.67 10.11 10.78
N PHE A 25 18.57 9.21 10.43
CA PHE A 25 18.42 7.77 10.67
C PHE A 25 19.55 7.25 11.55
N ASN A 26 19.21 6.42 12.54
CA ASN A 26 20.19 5.86 13.46
C ASN A 26 21.16 4.89 12.78
N THR A 27 20.80 4.34 11.62
CA THR A 27 21.56 3.29 10.93
C THR A 27 21.44 3.46 9.41
N HIS A 28 22.56 3.37 8.69
CA HIS A 28 22.60 3.39 7.23
C HIS A 28 23.31 2.13 6.74
N ILE A 29 22.61 1.30 5.96
CA ILE A 29 23.13 0.02 5.48
C ILE A 29 22.79 -0.15 4.00
N SER A 30 23.77 -0.44 3.15
CA SER A 30 23.50 -0.93 1.79
C SER A 30 23.34 -2.45 1.83
N LEU A 31 22.16 -2.94 1.45
CA LEU A 31 21.87 -4.37 1.43
C LEU A 31 22.43 -5.01 0.16
N VAL A 32 22.96 -6.22 0.31
CA VAL A 32 23.36 -7.06 -0.82
C VAL A 32 22.18 -7.97 -1.16
N GLY A 33 21.56 -7.73 -2.32
CA GLY A 33 20.43 -8.51 -2.78
C GLY A 33 20.84 -9.73 -3.58
N LYS A 34 19.99 -10.77 -3.55
CA LYS A 34 20.09 -11.94 -4.41
C LYS A 34 19.00 -11.86 -5.48
N PRO A 35 19.34 -11.94 -6.78
CA PRO A 35 18.33 -11.99 -7.82
C PRO A 35 17.57 -13.31 -7.77
N ILE A 36 16.27 -13.23 -8.07
CA ILE A 36 15.39 -14.39 -8.23
C ILE A 36 15.06 -14.52 -9.71
N SER A 37 15.35 -15.69 -10.28
CA SER A 37 14.96 -16.02 -11.65
C SER A 37 13.60 -16.69 -11.65
N ILE A 38 12.64 -16.06 -12.31
CA ILE A 38 11.40 -16.71 -12.73
C ILE A 38 11.74 -17.33 -14.08
N GLY A 39 11.94 -18.64 -14.14
CA GLY A 39 12.47 -19.30 -15.34
C GLY A 39 11.73 -18.94 -16.63
N ASP A 40 12.43 -19.03 -17.78
CA ASP A 40 12.00 -18.55 -19.11
C ASP A 40 10.63 -19.04 -19.60
N SER A 41 10.07 -20.09 -18.98
CA SER A 41 8.75 -20.63 -19.32
C SER A 41 7.57 -19.75 -18.89
N ILE A 42 7.80 -18.71 -18.08
CA ILE A 42 6.74 -17.82 -17.57
C ILE A 42 6.96 -16.43 -18.17
N PRO A 43 6.37 -16.10 -19.32
CA PRO A 43 6.40 -14.75 -19.86
C PRO A 43 5.51 -13.87 -18.99
N ALA A 44 6.12 -13.13 -18.06
CA ALA A 44 5.42 -12.19 -17.20
C ALA A 44 6.34 -11.03 -16.82
N VAL A 45 5.82 -9.81 -16.93
CA VAL A 45 6.38 -8.63 -16.27
C VAL A 45 5.76 -8.54 -14.88
N ILE A 46 6.56 -8.60 -13.83
CA ILE A 46 6.07 -8.55 -12.44
C ILE A 46 5.98 -7.09 -11.98
N GLY A 47 4.78 -6.68 -11.60
CA GLY A 47 4.51 -5.32 -11.15
C GLY A 47 4.58 -5.13 -9.65
N SER A 48 4.18 -6.14 -8.90
CA SER A 48 4.04 -6.06 -7.44
C SER A 48 4.19 -7.43 -6.80
N VAL A 49 4.47 -7.44 -5.50
CA VAL A 49 4.64 -8.62 -4.65
C VAL A 49 3.90 -8.42 -3.33
N ALA A 50 3.36 -9.53 -2.80
CA ALA A 50 2.87 -9.65 -1.44
C ALA A 50 3.49 -10.90 -0.80
N ALA A 51 3.94 -10.77 0.45
CA ALA A 51 4.34 -11.92 1.27
C ALA A 51 3.09 -12.55 1.88
N ILE A 52 2.96 -13.87 1.76
CA ILE A 52 1.83 -14.64 2.27
C ILE A 52 2.32 -15.81 3.14
N GLU A 53 1.41 -16.48 3.84
CA GLU A 53 1.79 -17.72 4.51
C GLU A 53 2.27 -18.76 3.48
N GLY A 54 3.51 -19.24 3.65
CA GLY A 54 4.08 -20.30 2.81
C GLY A 54 4.77 -19.83 1.53
N GLY A 55 4.75 -18.54 1.20
CA GLY A 55 5.40 -18.05 -0.02
C GLY A 55 5.07 -16.61 -0.40
N TYR A 56 4.93 -16.38 -1.71
CA TYR A 56 4.77 -15.05 -2.27
C TYR A 56 3.75 -15.03 -3.41
N LEU A 57 2.96 -13.96 -3.46
CA LEU A 57 2.11 -13.63 -4.61
C LEU A 57 2.73 -12.49 -5.39
N PHE A 58 2.59 -12.54 -6.70
CA PHE A 58 3.09 -11.53 -7.61
C PHE A 58 1.99 -11.13 -8.59
N TYR A 59 1.87 -9.84 -8.86
CA TYR A 59 0.99 -9.32 -9.90
C TYR A 59 1.72 -9.22 -11.23
N THR A 60 1.07 -9.65 -12.32
CA THR A 60 1.67 -9.75 -13.65
C THR A 60 0.99 -8.84 -14.67
N TYR A 61 1.75 -8.00 -15.38
CA TYR A 61 1.22 -7.07 -16.40
C TYR A 61 1.08 -7.70 -17.79
N VAL A 62 2.09 -8.45 -18.22
CA VAL A 62 2.20 -8.99 -19.59
C VAL A 62 2.09 -10.51 -19.52
N SER A 63 0.89 -11.00 -19.20
CA SER A 63 0.58 -12.43 -19.12
C SER A 63 -0.93 -12.66 -19.31
N ASP A 64 -1.31 -13.87 -19.71
CA ASP A 64 -2.72 -14.31 -19.73
C ASP A 64 -3.28 -14.52 -18.32
N TYR A 65 -2.41 -14.57 -17.32
CA TYR A 65 -2.76 -14.65 -15.91
C TYR A 65 -2.49 -13.29 -15.25
N LEU A 66 -3.25 -12.99 -14.21
CA LEU A 66 -3.12 -11.74 -13.46
C LEU A 66 -2.18 -11.88 -12.27
N LEU A 67 -2.02 -13.10 -11.76
CA LEU A 67 -1.18 -13.40 -10.61
C LEU A 67 -0.24 -14.58 -10.87
N LEU A 68 0.85 -14.60 -10.12
CA LEU A 68 1.80 -15.69 -10.01
C LEU A 68 2.01 -15.99 -8.53
N ILE A 69 2.07 -17.26 -8.15
CA ILE A 69 2.40 -17.71 -6.79
C ILE A 69 3.71 -18.47 -6.80
N SER A 70 4.48 -18.37 -5.72
CA SER A 70 5.70 -19.15 -5.47
C SER A 70 5.78 -19.58 -4.01
N ASP A 71 6.62 -20.57 -3.73
CA ASP A 71 6.96 -20.97 -2.36
C ASP A 71 7.93 -19.97 -1.70
N ASP A 72 8.23 -20.20 -0.42
CA ASP A 72 9.07 -19.33 0.41
C ASP A 72 10.56 -19.28 -0.01
N GLU A 73 10.99 -20.16 -0.91
CA GLU A 73 12.33 -20.21 -1.46
C GLU A 73 12.38 -19.97 -2.98
N PHE A 74 11.28 -19.50 -3.57
CA PHE A 74 11.15 -19.12 -4.98
C PHE A 74 11.41 -20.25 -5.99
N ASN A 75 11.02 -21.49 -5.68
CA ASN A 75 11.26 -22.63 -6.59
C ASN A 75 10.05 -22.98 -7.47
N ASN A 76 8.84 -22.88 -6.92
CA ASN A 76 7.63 -23.43 -7.53
C ASN A 76 6.69 -22.34 -8.05
N PHE A 77 7.12 -21.62 -9.07
CA PHE A 77 6.30 -20.59 -9.69
C PHE A 77 5.11 -21.18 -10.46
N ARG A 78 3.92 -20.67 -10.18
CA ARG A 78 2.67 -21.08 -10.83
C ARG A 78 1.83 -19.87 -11.18
N GLN A 79 1.41 -19.77 -12.44
CA GLN A 79 0.46 -18.74 -12.88
C GLN A 79 -0.93 -19.08 -12.36
N ILE A 80 -1.60 -18.10 -11.76
CA ILE A 80 -2.90 -18.25 -11.11
C ILE A 80 -3.82 -17.08 -11.48
N ILE A 81 -5.13 -17.29 -11.41
CA ILE A 81 -6.16 -16.32 -11.80
C ILE A 81 -5.99 -15.85 -13.25
N LYS A 82 -6.73 -16.47 -14.16
CA LYS A 82 -6.69 -16.12 -15.58
C LYS A 82 -7.40 -14.79 -15.85
N LYS A 83 -6.85 -13.98 -16.74
CA LYS A 83 -7.49 -12.76 -17.22
C LYS A 83 -8.67 -13.08 -18.15
N GLY A 84 -9.82 -12.49 -17.89
CA GLY A 84 -11.01 -12.68 -18.71
C GLY A 84 -12.30 -12.35 -17.99
N ASN A 85 -13.41 -12.90 -18.49
CA ASN A 85 -14.76 -12.70 -17.94
C ASN A 85 -15.52 -14.03 -17.77
N GLY A 86 -14.86 -15.17 -17.99
CA GLY A 86 -15.41 -16.50 -17.81
C GLY A 86 -15.42 -16.96 -16.34
N PRO A 87 -15.92 -18.17 -16.06
CA PRO A 87 -15.86 -18.76 -14.73
C PRO A 87 -14.42 -18.86 -14.21
N ASN A 88 -14.18 -18.41 -12.98
CA ASN A 88 -12.84 -18.31 -12.36
C ASN A 88 -11.83 -17.39 -13.08
N GLU A 89 -12.31 -16.51 -13.97
CA GLU A 89 -11.48 -15.48 -14.58
C GLU A 89 -11.82 -14.12 -13.96
N LEU A 90 -10.83 -13.24 -13.87
CA LEU A 90 -11.04 -11.84 -13.45
C LEU A 90 -10.61 -10.90 -14.57
N SER A 91 -11.25 -9.73 -14.64
CA SER A 91 -10.92 -8.76 -15.68
C SER A 91 -9.61 -8.03 -15.35
N GLN A 92 -9.38 -7.80 -14.06
CA GLN A 92 -8.24 -7.10 -13.51
C GLN A 92 -8.05 -7.43 -12.02
N VAL A 93 -6.85 -7.20 -11.49
CA VAL A 93 -6.54 -7.24 -10.06
C VAL A 93 -5.85 -5.92 -9.70
N SER A 94 -6.20 -5.33 -8.55
CA SER A 94 -5.53 -4.14 -8.01
C SER A 94 -4.11 -4.43 -7.53
N GLY A 95 -3.28 -3.40 -7.35
CA GLY A 95 -1.94 -3.55 -6.78
C GLY A 95 -1.91 -4.00 -5.32
N THR A 96 -3.03 -3.85 -4.61
CA THR A 96 -3.26 -4.40 -3.26
C THR A 96 -3.99 -5.74 -3.37
N PHE A 97 -3.34 -6.82 -2.93
CA PHE A 97 -3.87 -8.19 -2.97
C PHE A 97 -3.18 -9.06 -1.90
N GLY A 98 -3.70 -10.27 -1.69
CA GLY A 98 -3.09 -11.24 -0.79
C GLY A 98 -3.42 -11.05 0.68
N GLN A 99 -4.41 -10.20 1.01
CA GLN A 99 -4.85 -10.03 2.38
C GLN A 99 -5.75 -11.20 2.81
N GLU A 100 -5.53 -11.73 4.02
CA GLU A 100 -6.39 -12.77 4.59
C GLU A 100 -7.84 -12.28 4.76
N LEU A 101 -8.80 -13.10 4.33
CA LEU A 101 -10.23 -12.87 4.51
C LEU A 101 -10.73 -13.45 5.85
N ASP A 102 -12.04 -13.34 6.14
CA ASP A 102 -12.59 -13.87 7.40
C ASP A 102 -12.45 -15.41 7.50
N ASP A 103 -12.54 -16.09 6.35
CA ASP A 103 -12.03 -17.45 6.21
C ASP A 103 -10.52 -17.36 6.00
N LYS A 104 -9.75 -17.70 7.04
CA LYS A 104 -8.28 -17.62 7.05
C LYS A 104 -7.60 -18.48 5.99
N SER A 105 -8.32 -19.37 5.32
CA SER A 105 -7.80 -20.14 4.19
C SER A 105 -7.85 -19.39 2.86
N LEU A 106 -8.50 -18.22 2.82
CA LEU A 106 -8.70 -17.42 1.62
C LEU A 106 -7.91 -16.11 1.68
N LEU A 107 -7.31 -15.79 0.53
CA LEU A 107 -6.64 -14.53 0.27
C LEU A 107 -7.49 -13.69 -0.68
N SER A 108 -7.41 -12.37 -0.52
CA SER A 108 -8.24 -11.43 -1.28
C SER A 108 -7.57 -10.92 -2.54
N VAL A 109 -8.38 -10.66 -3.56
CA VAL A 109 -8.04 -9.83 -4.72
C VAL A 109 -9.22 -8.92 -5.04
N PHE A 110 -8.94 -7.66 -5.34
CA PHE A 110 -9.97 -6.70 -5.73
C PHE A 110 -9.92 -6.48 -7.25
N ASP A 111 -11.06 -6.64 -7.92
CA ASP A 111 -11.21 -6.28 -9.33
C ASP A 111 -11.82 -4.86 -9.40
N PRO A 112 -11.04 -3.85 -9.81
CA PRO A 112 -11.51 -2.45 -9.86
C PRO A 112 -12.49 -2.18 -11.01
N ASN A 113 -12.60 -3.04 -12.02
CA ASN A 113 -13.62 -2.87 -13.07
C ASN A 113 -14.97 -3.42 -12.59
N ALA A 114 -14.93 -4.59 -11.93
CA ALA A 114 -16.11 -5.17 -11.32
C ALA A 114 -16.53 -4.42 -10.04
N ILE A 115 -15.60 -3.74 -9.37
CA ILE A 115 -15.76 -3.13 -8.04
C ILE A 115 -16.23 -4.20 -7.04
N ALA A 116 -15.47 -5.28 -7.01
CA ALA A 116 -15.78 -6.48 -6.22
C ALA A 116 -14.53 -7.10 -5.64
N LEU A 117 -14.65 -7.64 -4.43
CA LEU A 117 -13.64 -8.42 -3.75
C LEU A 117 -13.88 -9.91 -4.01
N TYR A 118 -12.84 -10.61 -4.41
CA TYR A 118 -12.86 -12.05 -4.60
C TYR A 118 -11.90 -12.72 -3.61
N GLY A 119 -12.22 -13.96 -3.26
CA GLY A 119 -11.38 -14.83 -2.45
C GLY A 119 -10.87 -16.01 -3.26
N PHE A 120 -9.62 -16.40 -3.03
CA PHE A 120 -9.03 -17.63 -3.57
C PHE A 120 -8.19 -18.33 -2.50
N ASN A 121 -8.06 -19.65 -2.60
CA ASN A 121 -7.23 -20.43 -1.69
C ASN A 121 -5.84 -20.66 -2.33
N PRO A 122 -4.72 -20.29 -1.68
CA PRO A 122 -3.38 -20.46 -2.25
C PRO A 122 -2.98 -21.93 -2.50
N GLU A 123 -3.55 -22.88 -1.77
CA GLU A 123 -3.34 -24.33 -1.97
C GLU A 123 -4.09 -24.87 -3.20
N THR A 124 -5.21 -24.23 -3.56
CA THR A 124 -6.00 -24.56 -4.75
C THR A 124 -6.31 -23.30 -5.58
N PRO A 125 -5.28 -22.63 -6.13
CA PRO A 125 -5.37 -21.25 -6.59
C PRO A 125 -6.02 -21.07 -7.97
N ASP A 126 -6.49 -22.15 -8.60
CA ASP A 126 -7.21 -22.10 -9.88
C ASP A 126 -8.68 -21.70 -9.73
N SER A 127 -9.20 -21.65 -8.50
CA SER A 127 -10.56 -21.23 -8.22
C SER A 127 -10.57 -19.90 -7.49
N VAL A 128 -11.35 -18.98 -8.02
CA VAL A 128 -11.61 -17.67 -7.43
C VAL A 128 -13.12 -17.50 -7.35
N SER A 129 -13.58 -17.00 -6.20
CA SER A 129 -15.01 -16.84 -5.92
C SER A 129 -15.31 -15.43 -5.45
N LEU A 130 -16.46 -14.89 -5.85
CA LEU A 130 -16.93 -13.60 -5.37
C LEU A 130 -17.09 -13.69 -3.84
N TYR A 131 -16.36 -12.82 -3.13
CA TYR A 131 -16.45 -12.71 -1.69
C TYR A 131 -17.41 -11.60 -1.29
N TYR A 132 -17.30 -10.45 -1.94
CA TYR A 132 -18.14 -9.29 -1.66
C TYR A 132 -18.27 -8.39 -2.89
N GLU A 133 -19.50 -7.98 -3.19
CA GLU A 133 -19.77 -6.99 -4.24
C GLU A 133 -20.10 -5.65 -3.59
N PHE A 134 -19.35 -4.59 -3.95
CA PHE A 134 -19.57 -3.27 -3.36
C PHE A 134 -20.75 -2.57 -4.05
N PRO A 135 -21.55 -1.79 -3.31
CA PRO A 135 -22.72 -1.11 -3.87
C PRO A 135 -22.35 0.03 -4.82
N ASP A 136 -23.27 0.44 -5.70
CA ASP A 136 -23.02 1.46 -6.73
C ASP A 136 -22.61 2.83 -6.17
N ASN A 137 -23.06 3.19 -4.97
CA ASN A 137 -22.65 4.42 -4.31
C ASN A 137 -21.16 4.41 -3.88
N PHE A 138 -20.51 3.25 -3.83
CA PHE A 138 -19.07 3.12 -3.64
C PHE A 138 -18.32 3.39 -4.95
N ARG A 139 -18.88 3.00 -6.11
CA ARG A 139 -18.27 3.19 -7.44
C ARG A 139 -17.98 4.66 -7.77
N LYS A 140 -18.75 5.61 -7.22
CA LYS A 140 -18.56 7.05 -7.48
C LYS A 140 -17.17 7.58 -7.06
N TYR A 141 -16.49 6.88 -6.15
CA TYR A 141 -15.15 7.23 -5.68
C TYR A 141 -14.02 6.60 -6.52
N ILE A 142 -14.39 5.79 -7.53
CA ILE A 142 -13.49 5.13 -8.49
C ILE A 142 -12.39 4.29 -7.82
N PRO A 143 -12.67 3.55 -6.71
CA PRO A 143 -11.62 2.91 -5.93
C PRO A 143 -10.82 1.93 -6.81
N ARG A 144 -9.49 2.12 -6.84
CA ARG A 144 -8.55 1.25 -7.57
C ARG A 144 -7.95 0.16 -6.70
N GLU A 145 -8.08 0.30 -5.38
CA GLU A 145 -7.64 -0.66 -4.38
C GLU A 145 -8.54 -0.58 -3.15
N VAL A 146 -8.61 -1.69 -2.43
CA VAL A 146 -9.40 -1.80 -1.21
C VAL A 146 -8.62 -2.62 -0.19
N ILE A 147 -8.53 -2.12 1.03
CA ILE A 147 -8.01 -2.85 2.19
C ILE A 147 -9.15 -3.20 3.12
N LYS A 148 -9.29 -4.47 3.50
CA LYS A 148 -10.18 -4.87 4.59
C LYS A 148 -9.52 -4.50 5.92
N ILE A 149 -10.25 -3.77 6.76
CA ILE A 149 -9.89 -3.50 8.15
C ILE A 149 -10.82 -4.30 9.08
N LYS A 150 -10.77 -4.06 10.39
CA LYS A 150 -11.58 -4.81 11.36
C LYS A 150 -13.09 -4.70 11.13
N ASP A 151 -13.80 -5.68 11.67
CA ASP A 151 -15.26 -5.71 11.81
C ASP A 151 -16.08 -5.60 10.52
N GLY A 152 -15.51 -5.97 9.38
CA GLY A 152 -16.19 -5.91 8.07
C GLY A 152 -16.18 -4.51 7.46
N CYS A 153 -15.30 -3.64 7.92
CA CYS A 153 -15.04 -2.35 7.31
C CYS A 153 -13.92 -2.47 6.26
N TYR A 154 -13.99 -1.62 5.24
CA TYR A 154 -13.04 -1.55 4.14
C TYR A 154 -12.58 -0.11 3.98
N VAL A 155 -11.34 0.10 3.56
CA VAL A 155 -10.77 1.43 3.29
C VAL A 155 -10.25 1.46 1.86
N ALA A 156 -10.45 2.60 1.19
CA ALA A 156 -9.97 2.81 -0.16
C ALA A 156 -9.53 4.28 -0.35
N PRO A 157 -8.45 4.54 -1.09
CA PRO A 157 -8.15 5.87 -1.58
C PRO A 157 -9.24 6.37 -2.52
N ARG A 158 -9.46 7.69 -2.51
CA ARG A 158 -10.33 8.35 -3.47
C ARG A 158 -9.62 8.59 -4.79
N GLU A 159 -10.07 7.95 -5.85
CA GLU A 159 -9.48 8.06 -7.19
C GLU A 159 -10.34 8.89 -8.14
N ASP A 160 -11.37 9.55 -7.61
CA ASP A 160 -12.25 10.50 -8.27
C ASP A 160 -11.63 11.91 -8.41
N ARG A 161 -10.28 11.99 -8.39
CA ARG A 161 -9.51 13.24 -8.38
C ARG A 161 -9.82 14.14 -7.17
N VAL A 162 -10.00 13.57 -5.99
CA VAL A 162 -10.12 14.30 -4.72
C VAL A 162 -9.16 13.70 -3.69
N TYR A 163 -8.50 14.49 -2.85
CA TYR A 163 -7.61 13.96 -1.81
C TYR A 163 -8.36 13.12 -0.77
N GLY A 164 -7.63 12.23 -0.10
CA GLY A 164 -8.06 11.44 1.03
C GLY A 164 -8.59 10.05 0.68
N MET A 165 -9.13 9.41 1.71
CA MET A 165 -9.69 8.07 1.67
C MET A 165 -11.17 8.05 2.03
N ILE A 166 -11.79 6.91 1.78
CA ILE A 166 -13.10 6.55 2.30
C ILE A 166 -13.00 5.27 3.11
N SER A 167 -13.89 5.11 4.09
CA SER A 167 -14.25 3.80 4.63
C SER A 167 -15.64 3.38 4.20
N PHE A 168 -15.83 2.08 4.09
CA PHE A 168 -17.12 1.44 3.83
C PHE A 168 -17.37 0.35 4.86
N ASP A 169 -18.49 0.43 5.58
CA ASP A 169 -18.96 -0.60 6.50
C ASP A 169 -19.92 -1.54 5.78
N SER A 170 -19.52 -2.80 5.57
CA SER A 170 -20.33 -3.79 4.85
C SER A 170 -21.59 -4.24 5.59
N LYS A 171 -21.68 -4.02 6.91
CA LYS A 171 -22.86 -4.38 7.72
C LYS A 171 -23.95 -3.33 7.60
N THR A 172 -23.58 -2.05 7.53
CA THR A 172 -24.54 -0.93 7.46
C THR A 172 -24.70 -0.36 6.05
N GLY A 173 -23.75 -0.63 5.15
CA GLY A 173 -23.67 -0.02 3.82
C GLY A 173 -23.24 1.45 3.85
N THR A 174 -22.73 1.93 4.99
CA THR A 174 -22.36 3.34 5.18
C THR A 174 -20.99 3.62 4.58
N ILE A 175 -20.86 4.76 3.90
CA ILE A 175 -19.57 5.29 3.42
C ILE A 175 -19.26 6.56 4.19
N GLU A 176 -18.04 6.66 4.71
CA GLU A 176 -17.53 7.85 5.38
C GLU A 176 -16.25 8.34 4.70
N GLU A 177 -16.15 9.64 4.46
CA GLU A 177 -14.92 10.27 3.95
C GLU A 177 -14.01 10.59 5.13
N TRP A 178 -12.75 10.17 5.03
CA TRP A 178 -11.78 10.39 6.09
C TRP A 178 -11.15 11.78 5.99
N PRO A 179 -10.84 12.45 7.11
CA PRO A 179 -10.13 13.73 7.10
C PRO A 179 -8.74 13.55 6.46
N VAL A 180 -8.39 14.38 5.48
CA VAL A 180 -7.16 14.26 4.67
C VAL A 180 -5.86 14.41 5.49
N GLY A 181 -5.91 14.98 6.69
CA GLY A 181 -4.71 15.17 7.53
C GLY A 181 -3.73 16.23 7.04
N TYR A 182 -4.06 16.96 5.97
CA TYR A 182 -3.30 18.10 5.49
C TYR A 182 -4.22 19.17 4.88
N ASP A 183 -3.90 20.44 5.12
CA ASP A 183 -4.66 21.57 4.58
C ASP A 183 -4.17 21.92 3.16
N PHE A 184 -4.63 21.13 2.18
CA PHE A 184 -4.38 21.42 0.77
C PHE A 184 -5.12 22.71 0.38
N LYS A 185 -4.41 23.63 -0.29
CA LYS A 185 -4.97 24.92 -0.76
C LYS A 185 -6.28 24.78 -1.55
N ASP A 186 -6.41 23.69 -2.32
CA ASP A 186 -7.67 23.25 -2.92
C ASP A 186 -7.75 21.73 -2.77
N SER A 187 -8.53 21.28 -1.79
CA SER A 187 -8.68 19.85 -1.50
C SER A 187 -9.56 19.12 -2.52
N GLN A 188 -10.36 19.86 -3.31
CA GLN A 188 -11.34 19.33 -4.26
C GLN A 188 -10.81 19.32 -5.69
N ASN A 189 -9.75 20.09 -5.98
CA ASN A 189 -9.01 20.05 -7.25
C ASN A 189 -7.51 19.82 -6.97
N PRO A 190 -7.12 18.58 -6.61
CA PRO A 190 -5.72 18.22 -6.44
C PRO A 190 -4.94 18.49 -7.72
N LYS A 191 -3.66 18.83 -7.56
CA LYS A 191 -2.77 18.89 -8.72
C LYS A 191 -2.53 17.46 -9.22
N GLU A 192 -2.62 17.26 -10.55
CA GLU A 192 -2.55 15.92 -11.17
C GLU A 192 -1.23 15.20 -10.88
N ASP A 193 -0.13 15.95 -10.73
CA ASP A 193 1.19 15.45 -10.34
C ASP A 193 1.25 14.94 -8.90
N ILE A 194 0.41 15.44 -7.99
CA ILE A 194 0.37 14.98 -6.59
C ILE A 194 -0.41 13.68 -6.47
N ILE A 195 -1.55 13.58 -7.16
CA ILE A 195 -2.41 12.39 -7.06
C ILE A 195 -2.08 11.32 -8.11
N SER A 196 -0.99 11.47 -8.87
CA SER A 196 -0.52 10.49 -9.86
C SER A 196 -0.32 9.10 -9.25
N LYS A 197 0.08 9.08 -7.98
CA LYS A 197 0.32 7.88 -7.21
C LYS A 197 -0.16 8.08 -5.78
N ARG A 198 -0.95 7.13 -5.31
CA ARG A 198 -1.40 7.03 -3.92
C ARG A 198 -0.95 5.70 -3.36
N LEU A 199 -0.51 5.73 -2.11
CA LEU A 199 -0.05 4.56 -1.42
C LEU A 199 -0.83 4.46 -0.11
N VAL A 200 -1.37 3.27 0.14
CA VAL A 200 -2.08 2.95 1.37
C VAL A 200 -1.52 1.66 1.96
N ALA A 201 -1.33 1.65 3.28
CA ALA A 201 -0.91 0.46 4.00
C ALA A 201 -1.69 0.33 5.31
N TYR A 202 -1.82 -0.89 5.82
CA TYR A 202 -2.56 -1.16 7.06
C TYR A 202 -1.78 -2.12 7.94
N CYS A 203 -1.69 -1.81 9.24
CA CYS A 203 -1.19 -2.70 10.26
C CYS A 203 -2.34 -3.11 11.20
N PRO A 204 -2.83 -4.36 11.12
CA PRO A 204 -3.89 -4.87 11.97
C PRO A 204 -3.56 -4.84 13.46
N GLU A 205 -2.30 -5.12 13.82
CA GLU A 205 -1.83 -5.18 15.21
C GLU A 205 -1.94 -3.83 15.91
N ASN A 206 -1.67 -2.75 15.18
CA ASN A 206 -1.76 -1.38 15.69
C ASN A 206 -3.13 -0.73 15.42
N GLY A 207 -3.93 -1.31 14.53
CA GLY A 207 -5.20 -0.71 14.10
C GLY A 207 -4.98 0.64 13.41
N MET A 208 -3.93 0.71 12.58
CA MET A 208 -3.51 1.95 11.92
C MET A 208 -3.43 1.78 10.41
N VAL A 209 -3.94 2.78 9.70
CA VAL A 209 -3.85 2.92 8.24
C VAL A 209 -2.95 4.10 7.94
N ALA A 210 -2.02 3.94 7.00
CA ALA A 210 -1.20 5.02 6.49
C ALA A 210 -1.61 5.37 5.05
N GLU A 211 -1.66 6.66 4.73
CA GLU A 211 -1.80 7.18 3.36
C GLU A 211 -0.64 8.11 3.03
N THR A 212 -0.17 8.04 1.79
CA THR A 212 0.74 9.04 1.23
C THR A 212 0.51 9.24 -0.27
N TYR A 213 0.99 10.36 -0.79
CA TYR A 213 0.97 10.71 -2.21
C TYR A 213 2.40 10.63 -2.74
N GLY A 214 2.59 10.08 -3.93
CA GLY A 214 3.93 9.66 -4.38
C GLY A 214 4.96 10.80 -4.42
N CYS A 215 4.61 12.00 -4.89
CA CYS A 215 5.52 13.16 -4.92
C CYS A 215 5.42 14.06 -3.67
N PHE A 216 4.69 13.61 -2.64
CA PHE A 216 4.47 14.37 -1.41
C PHE A 216 5.19 13.68 -0.23
N PRO A 217 6.17 14.34 0.41
CA PRO A 217 7.05 13.72 1.40
C PRO A 217 6.38 13.58 2.78
N ARG A 218 5.10 13.21 2.84
CA ARG A 218 4.33 13.09 4.07
C ARG A 218 3.57 11.77 4.15
N ILE A 219 3.52 11.21 5.35
CA ILE A 219 2.75 10.00 5.67
C ILE A 219 1.68 10.40 6.67
N ILE A 220 0.42 10.19 6.33
CA ILE A 220 -0.72 10.52 7.18
C ILE A 220 -1.18 9.23 7.84
N LEU A 221 -1.18 9.20 9.18
CA LEU A 221 -1.57 8.05 9.97
C LEU A 221 -2.98 8.23 10.51
N HIS A 222 -3.85 7.29 10.19
CA HIS A 222 -5.22 7.21 10.67
C HIS A 222 -5.40 6.01 11.59
N ASN A 223 -6.32 6.12 12.54
CA ASN A 223 -6.85 4.94 13.22
C ASN A 223 -7.96 4.28 12.38
N GLU A 224 -8.48 3.14 12.84
CA GLU A 224 -9.56 2.39 12.18
C GLU A 224 -10.90 3.13 12.06
N GLN A 225 -11.09 4.26 12.76
CA GLN A 225 -12.26 5.14 12.62
C GLN A 225 -11.99 6.32 11.68
N GLY A 226 -10.86 6.32 10.98
CA GLY A 226 -10.46 7.35 10.04
C GLY A 226 -9.91 8.63 10.67
N ARG A 227 -9.84 8.72 12.00
CA ARG A 227 -9.27 9.90 12.66
C ARG A 227 -7.77 9.97 12.39
N VAL A 228 -7.30 11.13 11.95
CA VAL A 228 -5.87 11.44 11.84
C VAL A 228 -5.24 11.45 13.24
N ILE A 229 -4.25 10.60 13.43
CA ILE A 229 -3.48 10.45 14.66
C ILE A 229 -2.20 11.28 14.59
N LYS A 230 -1.46 11.17 13.48
CA LYS A 230 -0.16 11.81 13.30
C LYS A 230 0.13 12.03 11.81
N VAL A 231 0.93 13.03 11.50
CA VAL A 231 1.47 13.28 10.15
C VAL A 231 2.99 13.31 10.24
N LEU A 232 3.65 12.38 9.55
CA LEU A 232 5.11 12.28 9.51
C LEU A 232 5.62 12.95 8.23
N THR A 233 6.52 13.92 8.34
CA THR A 233 7.08 14.65 7.19
C THR A 233 8.56 14.36 7.02
N TYR A 234 9.00 14.01 5.81
CA TYR A 234 10.43 13.87 5.52
C TYR A 234 11.07 15.24 5.28
N ASP A 235 11.82 15.73 6.27
CA ASP A 235 12.36 17.09 6.32
C ASP A 235 13.47 17.35 5.29
N ASN A 236 14.14 16.28 4.85
CA ASN A 236 15.24 16.36 3.90
C ASN A 236 14.79 16.25 2.43
N TYR A 237 13.48 16.29 2.17
CA TYR A 237 12.96 16.25 0.81
C TYR A 237 13.38 17.48 -0.01
N LYS A 238 13.77 17.22 -1.26
CA LYS A 238 14.01 18.26 -2.25
C LYS A 238 13.22 17.88 -3.49
N GLU A 239 12.33 18.78 -3.90
CA GLU A 239 11.53 18.62 -5.11
C GLU A 239 12.43 18.42 -6.32
N ARG A 240 12.07 17.44 -7.15
CA ARG A 240 12.73 17.15 -8.43
C ARG A 240 11.68 17.12 -9.52
N VAL A 241 12.07 17.57 -10.70
CA VAL A 241 11.20 17.69 -11.86
C VAL A 241 11.85 16.94 -13.02
N TYR A 242 11.07 16.11 -13.70
CA TYR A 242 11.45 15.48 -14.96
C TYR A 242 11.70 16.52 -16.06
N SER A 243 12.40 16.13 -17.13
CA SER A 243 12.64 17.02 -18.27
C SER A 243 11.35 17.49 -18.96
N GLN A 244 10.26 16.73 -18.82
CA GLN A 244 8.92 17.05 -19.32
C GLN A 244 8.10 17.95 -18.39
N GLY A 245 8.63 18.36 -17.23
CA GLY A 245 7.98 19.30 -16.31
C GLY A 245 7.11 18.66 -15.22
N MET A 246 7.00 17.32 -15.17
CA MET A 246 6.29 16.60 -14.12
C MET A 246 7.14 16.46 -12.85
N LEU A 247 6.52 16.52 -11.67
CA LEU A 247 7.20 16.19 -10.43
C LEU A 247 7.64 14.72 -10.41
N ALA A 248 8.84 14.48 -9.91
CA ALA A 248 9.31 13.13 -9.67
C ALA A 248 8.64 12.54 -8.44
N GLU A 249 8.42 11.23 -8.46
CA GLU A 249 7.92 10.53 -7.29
C GLU A 249 9.02 10.54 -6.20
N CYS A 250 8.62 10.64 -4.94
CA CYS A 250 9.53 10.57 -3.79
C CYS A 250 9.33 9.28 -3.00
N PHE A 251 8.07 8.85 -2.84
CA PHE A 251 7.69 7.59 -2.22
C PHE A 251 7.05 6.68 -3.27
N MET A 252 7.66 5.52 -3.47
CA MET A 252 7.25 4.55 -4.48
C MET A 252 6.38 3.44 -3.93
N ASP A 253 6.52 3.11 -2.65
CA ASP A 253 5.72 2.08 -1.99
C ASP A 253 5.80 2.22 -0.46
N MET A 254 4.87 1.61 0.25
CA MET A 254 4.80 1.65 1.71
C MET A 254 4.28 0.34 2.29
N GLN A 255 4.94 -0.15 3.34
CA GLN A 255 4.54 -1.32 4.11
C GLN A 255 4.53 -0.99 5.61
N MET A 256 3.65 -1.64 6.37
CA MET A 256 3.56 -1.43 7.82
C MET A 256 3.72 -2.74 8.57
N THR A 257 4.46 -2.67 9.67
CA THR A 257 4.63 -3.75 10.66
C THR A 257 4.20 -3.24 12.02
N SER A 258 4.09 -4.11 13.03
CA SER A 258 3.73 -3.69 14.39
C SER A 258 4.70 -2.66 14.98
N ASN A 259 5.96 -2.67 14.54
CA ASN A 259 7.02 -1.82 15.11
C ASN A 259 7.33 -0.60 14.24
N HIS A 260 7.19 -0.72 12.92
CA HIS A 260 7.72 0.27 11.99
C HIS A 260 6.84 0.47 10.75
N ILE A 261 6.96 1.67 10.18
CA ILE A 261 6.53 2.04 8.84
C ILE A 261 7.76 1.98 7.93
N TRP A 262 7.63 1.28 6.81
CA TRP A 262 8.68 1.08 5.83
C TRP A 262 8.27 1.79 4.54
N ILE A 263 9.10 2.69 4.03
CA ILE A 263 8.79 3.49 2.84
C ILE A 263 9.90 3.30 1.82
N LEU A 264 9.52 2.92 0.60
CA LEU A 264 10.44 2.89 -0.53
C LEU A 264 10.61 4.32 -1.07
N TYR A 265 11.78 4.89 -0.83
CA TYR A 265 12.15 6.24 -1.23
C TYR A 265 13.06 6.23 -2.46
N GLY A 266 12.83 7.20 -3.35
CA GLY A 266 13.58 7.42 -4.59
C GLY A 266 12.79 6.97 -5.81
N ASP A 267 13.10 7.59 -6.95
CA ASP A 267 12.41 7.36 -8.22
C ASP A 267 13.31 6.52 -9.14
N PRO A 268 12.99 5.26 -9.44
CA PRO A 268 13.83 4.38 -10.24
C PRO A 268 14.06 4.87 -11.69
N HIS A 269 13.27 5.81 -12.19
CA HIS A 269 13.53 6.44 -13.50
C HIS A 269 14.60 7.53 -13.45
N MET A 270 14.90 8.06 -12.26
CA MET A 270 15.90 9.12 -12.05
C MET A 270 17.11 8.65 -11.24
N ASP A 271 16.89 7.72 -10.33
CA ASP A 271 17.86 7.28 -9.33
C ASP A 271 18.46 5.92 -9.68
N ASN A 272 19.78 5.82 -9.58
CA ASN A 272 20.50 4.56 -9.80
C ASN A 272 20.37 3.57 -8.62
N GLN A 273 19.77 4.00 -7.51
CA GLN A 273 19.51 3.20 -6.31
C GLN A 273 18.24 3.69 -5.61
N SER A 274 17.48 2.74 -5.05
CA SER A 274 16.36 3.05 -4.16
C SER A 274 16.80 2.90 -2.70
N ARG A 275 16.02 3.49 -1.79
CA ARG A 275 16.24 3.36 -0.35
C ARG A 275 14.96 2.92 0.32
N ILE A 276 15.05 2.11 1.36
CA ILE A 276 13.91 1.83 2.25
C ILE A 276 14.15 2.59 3.55
N PHE A 277 13.32 3.58 3.81
CA PHE A 277 13.27 4.29 5.07
C PHE A 277 12.46 3.49 6.07
N ILE A 278 13.00 3.31 7.27
CA ILE A 278 12.32 2.67 8.39
C ILE A 278 12.14 3.73 9.46
N VAL A 279 10.89 4.01 9.79
CA VAL A 279 10.50 5.01 10.78
C VAL A 279 9.58 4.34 11.79
N ASP A 280 9.73 4.66 13.07
CA ASP A 280 8.75 4.22 14.06
C ASP A 280 7.46 5.05 13.98
N TYR A 281 6.44 4.65 14.73
CA TYR A 281 5.14 5.35 14.75
C TYR A 281 5.19 6.73 15.43
N GLU A 282 6.29 7.06 16.12
CA GLU A 282 6.49 8.36 16.74
C GLU A 282 7.16 9.36 15.78
N GLY A 283 7.75 8.89 14.68
CA GLY A 283 8.45 9.71 13.69
C GLY A 283 9.98 9.65 13.82
N ASN A 284 10.55 8.75 14.61
CA ASN A 284 12.00 8.61 14.71
C ASN A 284 12.53 7.74 13.56
N GLY A 285 13.56 8.22 12.87
CA GLY A 285 14.25 7.46 11.82
C GLY A 285 15.09 6.32 12.41
N VAL A 286 14.66 5.08 12.17
CA VAL A 286 15.30 3.88 12.69
C VAL A 286 16.47 3.46 11.80
N ALA A 287 16.22 3.30 10.51
CA ALA A 287 17.27 2.96 9.55
C ALA A 287 16.94 3.41 8.12
N GLU A 288 17.99 3.63 7.33
CA GLU A 288 17.94 3.79 5.88
C GLU A 288 18.66 2.60 5.23
N LEU A 289 17.92 1.83 4.42
CA LEU A 289 18.45 0.65 3.73
C LEU A 289 18.61 0.93 2.24
N GLY A 290 19.84 1.02 1.74
CA GLY A 290 20.10 1.13 0.30
C GLY A 290 19.89 -0.20 -0.42
N ILE A 291 19.15 -0.18 -1.53
CA ILE A 291 18.86 -1.35 -2.37
C ILE A 291 19.02 -1.01 -3.86
N SER A 292 19.05 -2.03 -4.73
CA SER A 292 18.90 -1.80 -6.17
C SER A 292 17.56 -1.10 -6.47
N PRO A 293 17.47 -0.35 -7.59
CA PRO A 293 16.22 0.31 -7.98
C PRO A 293 15.02 -0.64 -7.92
N ALA A 294 13.93 -0.16 -7.33
CA ALA A 294 12.69 -0.90 -7.18
C ALA A 294 11.48 0.05 -7.27
N HIS A 295 10.34 -0.48 -7.67
CA HIS A 295 9.07 0.24 -7.69
C HIS A 295 8.15 -0.15 -6.53
N GLN A 296 8.31 -1.37 -6.00
CA GLN A 296 7.40 -1.97 -5.02
C GLN A 296 8.16 -3.02 -4.21
N PHE A 297 7.75 -3.27 -2.97
CA PHE A 297 8.38 -4.28 -2.10
C PHE A 297 7.41 -4.91 -1.10
N ALA A 298 7.76 -6.10 -0.63
CA ALA A 298 7.09 -6.77 0.48
C ALA A 298 8.08 -7.12 1.60
N ILE A 299 7.54 -7.23 2.83
CA ILE A 299 8.29 -7.63 4.01
C ILE A 299 7.84 -9.02 4.44
N ASP A 300 8.72 -10.01 4.32
CA ASP A 300 8.54 -11.31 4.96
C ASP A 300 9.12 -11.25 6.38
N ARG A 301 8.23 -11.09 7.36
CA ARG A 301 8.57 -10.99 8.78
C ARG A 301 9.13 -12.31 9.32
N LYS A 302 8.58 -13.44 8.86
CA LYS A 302 8.92 -14.79 9.36
C LYS A 302 10.33 -15.19 8.95
N LYS A 303 10.72 -14.89 7.70
CA LYS A 303 12.07 -15.18 7.18
C LYS A 303 13.04 -14.00 7.32
N ARG A 304 12.55 -12.83 7.77
CA ARG A 304 13.31 -11.57 7.89
C ARG A 304 13.92 -11.15 6.55
N ARG A 305 13.08 -11.03 5.52
CA ARG A 305 13.49 -10.68 4.15
C ARG A 305 12.67 -9.50 3.61
N VAL A 306 13.32 -8.68 2.80
CA VAL A 306 12.64 -7.76 1.87
C VAL A 306 12.68 -8.38 0.49
N ILE A 307 11.53 -8.36 -0.20
CA ILE A 307 11.40 -8.78 -1.59
C ILE A 307 11.07 -7.51 -2.37
N ALA A 308 12.00 -7.03 -3.19
CA ALA A 308 11.81 -5.82 -3.99
C ALA A 308 11.63 -6.19 -5.46
N VAL A 309 10.69 -5.53 -6.11
CA VAL A 309 10.36 -5.74 -7.53
C VAL A 309 10.66 -4.47 -8.30
N ASN A 310 11.34 -4.64 -9.42
CA ASN A 310 11.54 -3.60 -10.42
C ASN A 310 10.96 -4.05 -11.77
N PRO A 311 9.73 -3.63 -12.12
CA PRO A 311 9.18 -3.90 -13.45
C PRO A 311 10.08 -3.24 -14.49
N ASN A 312 10.59 -4.05 -15.41
CA ASN A 312 11.25 -3.60 -16.63
C ASN A 312 10.62 -4.38 -17.79
N GLU A 313 10.42 -3.72 -18.92
CA GLU A 313 9.78 -4.25 -20.12
C GLU A 313 10.56 -5.44 -20.72
N GLU A 314 11.87 -5.54 -20.48
CA GLU A 314 12.73 -6.60 -21.03
C GLU A 314 12.95 -7.79 -20.07
N GLU A 315 13.18 -7.54 -18.79
CA GLU A 315 13.38 -8.58 -17.77
C GLU A 315 13.02 -8.02 -16.39
N THR A 316 12.02 -8.59 -15.70
CA THR A 316 11.65 -8.09 -14.38
C THR A 316 12.70 -8.46 -13.34
N GLY A 317 13.24 -7.45 -12.65
CA GLY A 317 14.17 -7.67 -11.55
C GLY A 317 13.44 -7.96 -10.25
N ILE A 318 13.49 -9.19 -9.75
CA ILE A 318 13.14 -9.52 -8.37
C ILE A 318 14.42 -9.68 -7.56
N MET A 319 14.55 -8.90 -6.50
CA MET A 319 15.70 -8.95 -5.60
C MET A 319 15.24 -9.26 -4.18
N VAL A 320 15.90 -10.22 -3.55
CA VAL A 320 15.65 -10.59 -2.15
C VAL A 320 16.81 -10.14 -1.29
N TYR A 321 16.50 -9.43 -0.22
CA TYR A 321 17.46 -8.91 0.74
C TYR A 321 17.19 -9.48 2.11
N ARG A 322 18.25 -9.80 2.86
CA ARG A 322 18.12 -10.15 4.28
C ARG A 322 17.98 -8.87 5.10
N ILE A 323 17.00 -8.83 6.00
CA ILE A 323 16.85 -7.74 6.96
C ILE A 323 17.88 -7.92 8.09
N PRO A 324 18.72 -6.91 8.39
CA PRO A 324 19.68 -6.95 9.50
C PRO A 324 19.02 -7.31 10.84
N ASP A 325 19.74 -8.03 11.71
CA ASP A 325 19.21 -8.46 13.02
C ASP A 325 19.03 -7.29 14.00
N SER A 326 19.69 -6.16 13.74
CA SER A 326 19.54 -4.92 14.51
C SER A 326 18.21 -4.20 14.27
N ILE A 327 17.41 -4.64 13.28
CA ILE A 327 16.13 -4.02 12.93
C ILE A 327 15.00 -4.92 13.42
N GLU A 328 14.15 -4.38 14.28
CA GLU A 328 12.99 -5.10 14.80
C GLU A 328 11.89 -5.24 13.74
N ILE A 329 11.19 -6.38 13.72
CA ILE A 329 10.13 -6.74 12.75
C ILE A 329 9.00 -7.46 13.49
#